data_AF-K5DIY2-F1
#
_entry.id   AF-K5DIY2-F1
#
_cell.length_a   1.000
_cell.length_b   1.000
_cell.length_c   1.000
_cell.angle_alpha   90.00
_cell.angle_beta   90.00
_cell.angle_gamma   90.00
#
_symmetry.space_group_name_H-M   'P 1'
#
loop_
_entity.id
_entity.type
_entity.pdbx_description
1 polymer ?
#
loop_
_entity_poly.entity_id
_entity_poly.type
_entity_poly.pdbx_seq_one_letter_code
_entity_poly.pdbx_strand_id
1 'polypeptide(L)' 'MHVKLMLDCVAACNACVDFMSRNSSYHSHYCKACAEICKACADSCEKVGNMDECVACCRKCYESCSAMAS' A
#
# COMPACT_ATOMS: atom_id res chain seq x y z
N MET A 1 -12.69 -10.30 2.34
CA MET A 1 -11.98 -11.26 3.22
C MET A 1 -10.68 -10.61 3.63
N HIS A 2 -10.43 -10.44 4.93
CA HIS A 2 -9.31 -9.66 5.46
C HIS A 2 -7.94 -10.12 4.93
N VAL A 3 -7.63 -11.42 5.02
CA VAL A 3 -6.32 -11.97 4.62
C VAL A 3 -6.02 -11.77 3.12
N LYS A 4 -7.04 -11.84 2.24
CA LYS A 4 -6.84 -11.57 0.80
C LYS A 4 -6.35 -10.14 0.57
N LEU A 5 -6.94 -9.17 1.27
CA LEU A 5 -6.56 -7.77 1.15
C LEU A 5 -5.13 -7.50 1.68
N MET A 6 -4.69 -8.23 2.72
CA MET A 6 -3.30 -8.17 3.18
C MET A 6 -2.32 -8.69 2.12
N LEU A 7 -2.65 -9.79 1.44
CA LEU A 7 -1.82 -10.34 0.37
C LEU A 7 -1.76 -9.38 -0.83
N ASP A 8 -2.89 -8.78 -1.20
CA ASP A 8 -2.95 -7.75 -2.24
C ASP A 8 -2.09 -6.53 -1.85
N CYS A 9 -2.13 -6.10 -0.59
CA CYS A 9 -1.31 -5.00 -0.08
C CYS A 9 0.18 -5.28 -0.21
N VAL A 10 0.64 -6.47 0.21
CA VAL A 10 2.05 -6.85 0.09
C VAL A 10 2.48 -6.92 -1.38
N ALA A 11 1.65 -7.51 -2.25
CA ALA A 11 1.95 -7.58 -3.69
C ALA A 11 2.05 -6.19 -4.34
N ALA A 12 1.11 -5.28 -4.00
CA ALA A 12 1.11 -3.92 -4.51
C ALA A 12 2.31 -3.10 -4.01
N CYS A 13 2.67 -3.23 -2.72
CA CYS A 13 3.84 -2.58 -2.15
C CYS A 13 5.13 -3.03 -2.84
N ASN A 14 5.29 -4.34 -3.04
CA ASN A 14 6.46 -4.89 -3.72
C ASN A 14 6.56 -4.41 -5.16
N ALA A 15 5.46 -4.42 -5.92
CA ALA A 15 5.44 -3.88 -7.28
C ALA A 15 5.82 -2.40 -7.31
N CYS A 16 5.25 -1.59 -6.41
CA CYS A 16 5.55 -0.17 -6.29
C CYS A 16 7.06 0.08 -6.07
N VAL A 17 7.67 -0.61 -5.09
CA VAL A 17 9.11 -0.54 -4.81
C VAL A 17 9.94 -0.98 -6.01
N ASP A 18 9.53 -2.02 -6.70
CA ASP A 18 10.19 -2.54 -7.90
C ASP A 18 10.21 -1.52 -9.05
N PHE A 19 9.13 -0.77 -9.26
CA PHE A 19 9.09 0.29 -10.27
C PHE A 19 9.89 1.52 -9.85
N MET A 20 9.80 1.92 -8.57
CA MET A 20 10.52 3.07 -8.02
C MET A 20 12.04 2.86 -8.01
N SER A 21 12.53 1.70 -7.56
CA SER A 21 13.96 1.39 -7.44
C SER A 21 14.71 1.41 -8.77
N ARG A 22 13.98 1.20 -9.88
CA ARG A 22 14.50 1.23 -11.25
C ARG A 22 14.28 2.56 -11.95
N ASN A 23 13.76 3.58 -11.25
CA ASN A 23 13.35 4.88 -11.81
C ASN A 23 12.43 4.75 -13.04
N SER A 24 11.49 3.80 -13.00
CA SER A 24 10.56 3.60 -14.12
C SER A 24 9.62 4.79 -14.27
N SER A 25 9.39 5.26 -15.49
CA SER A 25 8.38 6.29 -15.79
C SER A 25 6.95 5.87 -15.43
N TYR A 26 6.71 4.58 -15.17
CA TYR A 26 5.41 4.06 -14.75
C TYR A 26 5.22 4.00 -13.23
N HIS A 27 6.20 4.45 -12.43
CA HIS A 27 6.12 4.35 -10.97
C HIS A 27 4.87 5.04 -10.42
N SER A 28 4.47 6.21 -10.96
CA SER A 28 3.32 6.99 -10.46
C SER A 28 1.99 6.23 -10.57
N HIS A 29 1.80 5.46 -11.65
CA HIS A 29 0.62 4.60 -11.83
C HIS A 29 0.55 3.51 -10.75
N TYR A 30 1.69 2.89 -10.42
CA TYR A 30 1.76 1.87 -9.39
C TYR A 30 1.66 2.46 -7.98
N CYS A 31 2.23 3.65 -7.73
CA CYS A 31 2.04 4.38 -6.48
C CYS A 31 0.56 4.65 -6.22
N LYS A 32 -0.21 5.05 -7.24
CA LYS A 32 -1.66 5.26 -7.10
C LYS A 32 -2.40 4.00 -6.66
N ALA A 33 -2.14 2.87 -7.32
CA ALA A 33 -2.75 1.58 -6.96
C ALA A 33 -2.33 1.12 -5.56
N CYS A 34 -1.04 1.25 -5.23
CA CYS A 34 -0.51 0.92 -3.91
C CYS A 34 -1.18 1.74 -2.81
N ALA A 35 -1.34 3.05 -3.01
CA ALA A 35 -2.01 3.92 -2.05
C ALA A 35 -3.46 3.48 -1.78
N GLU A 36 -4.24 3.19 -2.82
CA GLU A 36 -5.62 2.72 -2.68
C GLU A 36 -5.71 1.42 -1.88
N ILE A 37 -4.85 0.46 -2.21
CA ILE A 37 -4.83 -0.86 -1.54
C ILE A 37 -4.34 -0.73 -0.09
N CYS A 38 -3.29 0.06 0.18
CA CYS A 38 -2.80 0.29 1.54
C CYS A 38 -3.87 0.95 2.42
N LYS A 39 -4.64 1.91 1.88
CA LYS A 39 -5.75 2.51 2.63
C LYS A 39 -6.81 1.46 2.97
N ALA A 40 -7.24 0.67 2.00
CA ALA A 40 -8.22 -0.40 2.22
C ALA A 40 -7.70 -1.45 3.22
N CYS A 41 -6.43 -1.82 3.13
CA CYS A 41 -5.78 -2.77 4.05
C CYS A 41 -5.76 -2.22 5.48
N ALA A 42 -5.34 -0.96 5.67
CA ALA A 42 -5.36 -0.31 6.98
C ALA A 42 -6.77 -0.29 7.59
N ASP A 43 -7.78 0.12 6.81
CA ASP A 43 -9.19 0.17 7.25
C ASP A 43 -9.71 -1.23 7.62
N SER A 44 -9.24 -2.29 6.95
CA SER A 44 -9.61 -3.66 7.29
C SER A 44 -8.87 -4.19 8.53
N CYS A 45 -7.59 -3.87 8.70
CA CYS A 45 -6.79 -4.26 9.87
C CYS A 45 -7.34 -3.63 11.15
N GLU A 46 -7.74 -2.35 11.08
CA GLU A 46 -8.33 -1.62 12.19
C GLU A 46 -9.63 -2.27 12.69
N LYS A 47 -10.46 -2.79 11.77
CA LYS A 47 -11.70 -3.52 12.11
C LYS A 47 -11.48 -4.89 12.75
N VAL A 48 -10.36 -5.55 12.43
CA VAL A 48 -10.01 -6.87 12.99
C VAL A 48 -9.41 -6.72 14.39
N GLY A 49 -8.65 -5.65 14.62
CA GLY A 49 -7.98 -5.38 15.90
C GLY A 49 -6.68 -6.19 16.08
N ASN A 50 -5.87 -5.78 17.06
CA ASN A 50 -4.54 -6.38 17.35
C ASN A 50 -3.61 -6.43 16.13
N MET A 51 -3.68 -5.41 15.28
CA MET A 51 -2.95 -5.28 14.01
C MET A 51 -2.32 -3.88 13.88
N ASP A 52 -2.05 -3.21 15.00
CA ASP A 52 -1.67 -1.79 15.06
C ASP A 52 -0.42 -1.47 14.23
N GLU A 53 0.57 -2.36 14.23
CA GLU A 53 1.78 -2.23 13.41
C GLU A 53 1.45 -2.24 11.90
N CYS A 54 0.56 -3.13 11.48
CA CYS A 54 0.13 -3.22 10.08
C CYS A 54 -0.66 -1.96 9.68
N VAL A 55 -1.55 -1.48 10.55
CA VAL A 55 -2.29 -0.23 10.33
C VAL A 55 -1.32 0.94 10.15
N ALA A 56 -0.39 1.12 11.09
CA ALA A 56 0.58 2.21 11.05
C ALA A 56 1.43 2.18 9.77
N CYS A 57 1.94 0.99 9.41
CA CYS A 57 2.73 0.82 8.19
C CYS A 57 1.93 1.15 6.92
N CYS A 58 0.71 0.63 6.81
CA CYS A 58 -0.15 0.86 5.65
C CYS A 58 -0.55 2.34 5.52
N ARG A 59 -0.82 3.05 6.62
CA ARG A 59 -1.12 4.50 6.60
C ARG A 59 0.08 5.31 6.11
N LYS A 60 1.29 5.00 6.61
CA LYS A 60 2.52 5.64 6.16
C LYS A 60 2.81 5.38 4.67
N CYS A 61 2.58 4.15 4.21
CA CYS A 61 2.74 3.79 2.80
C CYS A 61 1.72 4.52 1.92
N TYR A 62 0.46 4.60 2.34
CA TYR A 62 -0.59 5.35 1.66
C TYR A 62 -0.21 6.82 1.46
N GLU A 63 0.24 7.51 2.51
CA GLU A 63 0.66 8.91 2.43
C GLU A 63 1.82 9.11 1.44
N SER A 64 2.85 8.26 1.57
CA SER A 64 4.04 8.33 0.71
C SER A 64 3.70 8.06 -0.75
N CYS A 65 2.94 7.00 -1.03
CA CYS A 65 2.54 6.64 -2.39
C CYS A 65 1.55 7.65 -2.99
N SER A 66 0.68 8.27 -2.19
CA SER A 66 -0.21 9.33 -2.67
C SER A 66 0.57 10.57 -3.12
N ALA A 67 1.61 10.95 -2.37
CA ALA A 67 2.50 12.05 -2.75
C ALA A 67 3.34 11.75 -3.99
N MET A 68 3.64 10.48 -4.27
CA MET A 68 4.41 10.03 -5.44
C MET A 68 3.58 9.73 -6.68
N ALA A 69 2.26 9.67 -6.54
CA ALA A 69 1.34 9.36 -7.65
C ALA A 69 1.05 10.58 -8.55
N SER A 70 1.61 11.75 -8.24
CA SER A 70 1.50 13.00 -9.00
C SER A 70 2.63 13.20 -10.00
#